data_AF-A0A2Z3YMA0-F1
#
_entry.id   AF-A0A2Z3YMA0-F1
#
_cell.length_a   1.000
_cell.length_b   1.000
_cell.length_c   1.000
_cell.angle_alpha   90.00
_cell.angle_beta   90.00
_cell.angle_gamma   90.00
#
_symmetry.space_group_name_H-M   'P 1'
#
loop_
_entity.id
_entity.type
_entity.pdbx_description
1 polymer ?
#
loop_
_entity_poly.entity_id
_entity_poly.type
_entity_poly.pdbx_seq_one_letter_code
_entity_poly.pdbx_strand_id
1 'polypeptide(L)' 'MHYTTFGRRTGLRVSQYALASGNFGTCWGVGAERDDVQAIFTGWRQTVQRPSR' A
#
# COMPACT_ATOMS: atom_id res chain seq x y z
N MET A 1 -11.27 -1.85 -8.20
CA MET A 1 -10.03 -2.52 -7.82
C MET A 1 -10.25 -4.01 -7.81
N HIS A 2 -9.32 -4.78 -8.36
CA HIS A 2 -9.39 -6.24 -8.37
C HIS A 2 -8.62 -6.81 -7.17
N TYR A 3 -9.29 -7.72 -6.46
CA TYR A 3 -8.71 -8.43 -5.31
C TYR A 3 -8.60 -9.91 -5.62
N THR A 4 -7.50 -10.52 -5.19
CA THR A 4 -7.19 -11.95 -5.38
C THR A 4 -6.80 -12.61 -4.05
N THR A 5 -6.86 -13.94 -3.99
CA THR A 5 -6.44 -14.69 -2.81
C THR A 5 -4.93 -14.83 -2.80
N PHE A 6 -4.30 -14.45 -1.69
CA PHE A 6 -2.85 -14.52 -1.54
C PHE A 6 -2.38 -15.94 -1.21
N GLY A 7 -1.94 -16.68 -2.22
CA GLY A 7 -1.54 -18.07 -2.05
C GLY A 7 -2.74 -19.01 -1.82
N ARG A 8 -2.45 -20.31 -1.61
CA ARG A 8 -3.49 -21.36 -1.61
C ARG A 8 -4.18 -21.58 -0.26
N ARG A 9 -3.57 -21.16 0.86
CA ARG A 9 -4.01 -21.56 2.21
C ARG A 9 -4.29 -20.39 3.17
N THR A 10 -4.06 -19.15 2.76
CA THR A 10 -4.16 -18.00 3.69
C THR A 10 -5.59 -17.47 3.82
N GLY A 11 -6.42 -17.60 2.78
CA GLY A 11 -7.73 -16.95 2.69
C GLY A 11 -7.68 -15.42 2.57
N LEU A 12 -6.48 -14.82 2.53
CA LEU A 12 -6.32 -13.37 2.54
C LEU A 12 -6.60 -12.78 1.16
N ARG A 13 -7.52 -11.82 1.10
CA ARG A 13 -7.83 -11.05 -0.10
C ARG A 13 -6.88 -9.85 -0.20
N VAL A 14 -6.06 -9.81 -1.25
CA VAL A 14 -5.09 -8.73 -1.50
C VAL A 14 -5.41 -8.03 -2.80
N SER A 15 -5.13 -6.73 -2.88
CA SER A 15 -5.15 -6.01 -4.16
C SER A 15 -4.06 -6.55 -5.09
N GLN A 16 -4.26 -6.41 -6.40
CA GLN A 16 -3.22 -6.76 -7.38
C GLN A 16 -1.97 -5.85 -7.29
N TYR A 17 -2.10 -4.69 -6.64
CA TYR A 17 -1.00 -3.74 -6.39
C TYR A 17 -0.63 -3.71 -4.92
N ALA A 18 0.65 -3.54 -4.62
CA ALA A 18 1.18 -3.37 -3.28
C ALA A 18 1.86 -1.99 -3.16
N LEU A 19 1.77 -1.37 -1.97
CA LEU A 19 2.54 -0.18 -1.63
C LEU A 19 3.84 -0.63 -0.96
N ALA A 20 4.98 -0.40 -1.61
CA ALA A 20 6.28 -0.66 -1.02
C ALA A 20 6.65 0.45 -0.03
N SER A 21 7.05 0.09 1.19
CA SER A 21 7.40 1.02 2.27
C SER A 21 8.89 1.16 2.53
N GLY A 22 9.75 0.73 1.59
CA GLY A 22 11.22 0.75 1.79
C GLY A 22 11.81 2.14 2.02
N ASN A 23 11.16 3.17 1.49
CA ASN A 23 11.57 4.58 1.65
C ASN A 23 10.76 5.30 2.74
N PHE A 24 9.94 4.59 3.52
CA PHE A 24 9.18 5.22 4.60
C PHE A 24 10.08 5.39 5.82
N GLY A 25 10.20 6.64 6.28
CA GLY A 25 11.12 7.02 7.34
C GLY A 25 12.53 7.31 6.83
N THR A 26 13.33 7.91 7.70
CA THR A 26 14.63 8.52 7.37
C THR A 26 15.82 7.77 7.98
N CYS A 27 15.61 6.54 8.45
CA CYS A 27 16.65 5.75 9.14
C CYS A 27 17.90 5.51 8.28
N TRP A 28 17.76 5.54 6.95
CA TRP A 28 18.86 5.39 5.98
C TRP A 28 19.58 6.72 5.65
N GLY A 29 19.25 7.82 6.35
CA GLY A 29 19.74 9.17 6.03
C GLY A 29 19.02 9.85 4.85
N VAL A 30 18.17 9.10 4.15
CA VAL A 30 17.25 9.55 3.09
C VAL A 30 15.91 8.83 3.25
N GLY A 31 14.82 9.44 2.80
CA GLY A 31 13.49 8.83 2.84
C GLY A 31 12.37 9.86 3.04
N ALA A 32 11.14 9.36 3.11
CA ALA A 32 9.94 10.17 3.31
C ALA A 32 9.72 10.41 4.81
N GLU A 33 9.47 11.67 5.19
CA GLU A 33 9.11 12.01 6.56
C GLU A 33 7.69 11.53 6.89
N ARG A 34 7.33 11.57 8.19
CA ARG A 34 6.07 11.04 8.68
C ARG A 34 4.84 11.63 7.94
N ASP A 35 4.86 12.92 7.67
CA ASP A 35 3.73 13.60 7.04
C ASP A 35 3.62 13.23 5.54
N ASP A 36 4.74 13.09 4.85
CA ASP A 36 4.78 12.58 3.47
C ASP A 36 4.25 11.14 3.41
N VAL A 37 4.70 10.28 4.31
CA VAL A 37 4.24 8.89 4.43
C VAL A 37 2.72 8.85 4.68
N GLN A 38 2.21 9.71 5.55
CA GLN A 38 0.78 9.80 5.86
C GLN A 38 -0.03 10.20 4.62
N ALA A 39 0.44 11.18 3.85
CA ALA A 39 -0.20 11.62 2.61
C ALA A 39 -0.22 10.49 1.56
N ILE A 40 0.93 9.84 1.34
CA ILE A 40 1.07 8.71 0.41
C ILE A 40 0.14 7.56 0.81
N PHE A 41 0.17 7.15 2.07
CA PHE A 41 -0.66 6.05 2.58
C PHE A 41 -2.16 6.35 2.43
N THR A 42 -2.56 7.59 2.72
CA THR A 42 -3.96 8.02 2.60
C THR A 42 -4.45 7.93 1.16
N GLY A 43 -3.67 8.45 0.20
CA GLY A 43 -4.00 8.40 -1.23
C GLY A 43 -4.01 6.96 -1.78
N TRP A 44 -3.04 6.14 -1.37
CA TRP A 44 -3.01 4.72 -1.75
C TRP A 44 -4.24 3.98 -1.22
N ARG A 45 -4.58 4.16 0.06
CA ARG A 45 -5.76 3.55 0.69
C ARG A 45 -7.04 3.88 -0.07
N GLN A 46 -7.23 5.15 -0.43
CA GLN A 46 -8.38 5.56 -1.24
C GLN A 46 -8.38 4.86 -2.60
N THR A 47 -7.23 4.81 -3.26
CA THR A 47 -7.11 4.19 -4.59
C THR A 47 -7.47 2.72 -4.55
N VAL A 48 -6.97 1.96 -3.58
CA VAL A 48 -7.23 0.51 -3.52
C VAL A 48 -8.67 0.17 -3.13
N GLN A 49 -9.36 1.06 -2.43
CA GLN A 49 -10.75 0.87 -2.03
C GLN A 49 -11.76 1.22 -3.12
N ARG A 50 -11.35 1.90 -4.21
CA ARG A 50 -12.28 2.30 -5.28
C ARG A 50 -12.75 1.08 -6.09
N PRO A 51 -14.05 0.94 -6.36
CA PRO A 51 -14.56 -0.07 -7.29
C PRO A 51 -13.91 0.07 -8.68
N SER A 52 -13.72 -1.04 -9.38
CA SER A 52 -13.34 -0.97 -10.80
C SER A 52 -14.56 -0.41 -11.52
N ARG A 53 -14.39 0.55 -12.42
CA ARG A 53 -15.44 0.83 -13.41
C ARG A 53 -15.60 -0.37 -14.33
#